data_AF-A0AA40C4K7-F1
#
_entry.id   AF-A0AA40C4K7-F1
#
_cell.length_a   1.000
_cell.length_b   1.000
_cell.length_c   1.000
_cell.angle_alpha   90.00
_cell.angle_beta   90.00
_cell.angle_gamma   90.00
#
_symmetry.space_group_name_H-M   'P 1'
#
loop_
_entity.id
_entity.type
_entity.pdbx_description
1 polymer ?
#
loop_
_entity_poly.entity_id
_entity_poly.type
_entity_poly.pdbx_seq_one_letter_code
_entity_poly.pdbx_strand_id
1 'polypeptide(L)'
;MPEAMVPDWYIKDPEVAPPGTPSYLCANCRHIDFIALFRQEESDVMPKARDYIMLGQLQAILGNAEECGFCRFVLRLVGSDGAGGLATEEERVTARREKLISLLEESFYLCPIRFKTTFNNPALYICSAQEVAEATAAAGQTGQATMKRPRNTMAFRPLHVSAPNLGRPLREPATMDFEWVRERMALCDERDYGKLDFRHRVPVRAIDVEDMCIVDLEDGARYVTLSYVWGEVQQPKLTRATEFQLRRPGGMWVILESVPLTIRDAITLTRKIGERLLWVDALCIIQDDPVDLKRSMGQMGNIYRHSILTICACAGEDAAYGLPGVRPGTRNTQQLGSVVGKLALGNILPASEATEASKWSTRGWTMQEKVLSQRKLQITDHCAMWWCWHTITSEDENCRHSGWQPGTDHRGMHFFRDEHELVVSKILGRNSNMDTYAFMISDYTNRNLTDQADAANAFLGIFDQLDGTFRGEFIAGLPDTEIAASLLWVPIGPHRRRCIRDPETSHVRPLFPSWSWLGWIGQVAYPWLIERSLPMSESGSPLMWRNQVENFDEEDAWFTGNDYRLDGGVDPNAVERQRGLPPRWRLDP
;
A
#
# COMPACT_ATOMS: atom_id res chain seq x y z
N MET A 1 -8.56 45.68 10.62
CA MET A 1 -9.73 44.80 10.42
C MET A 1 -10.53 44.78 11.72
N PRO A 2 -11.87 44.80 11.70
CA PRO A 2 -12.65 44.50 12.89
C PRO A 2 -12.28 43.10 13.43
N GLU A 3 -12.30 42.90 14.74
CA GLU A 3 -11.82 41.66 15.41
C GLU A 3 -12.47 40.37 14.89
N ALA A 4 -13.64 40.45 14.25
CA ALA A 4 -14.36 39.31 13.65
C ALA A 4 -13.83 38.84 12.27
N MET A 5 -12.75 39.43 11.74
CA MET A 5 -12.21 39.12 10.40
C MET A 5 -10.77 38.59 10.37
N VAL A 6 -10.13 38.44 11.53
CA VAL A 6 -8.74 37.92 11.58
C VAL A 6 -8.78 36.39 11.51
N PRO A 7 -8.15 35.75 10.52
CA PRO A 7 -8.11 34.29 10.45
C PRO A 7 -7.39 33.68 11.65
N ASP A 8 -7.84 32.52 12.12
CA ASP A 8 -7.28 31.83 13.31
C ASP A 8 -5.77 31.51 13.20
N TRP A 9 -5.24 31.44 11.97
CA TRP A 9 -3.82 31.21 11.72
C TRP A 9 -2.97 32.49 11.80
N TYR A 10 -3.56 33.70 11.86
CA TYR A 10 -2.83 34.96 11.78
C TYR A 10 -2.47 35.52 13.17
N ILE A 11 -1.17 35.66 13.44
CA ILE A 11 -0.65 36.28 14.65
C ILE A 11 -0.54 37.79 14.42
N LYS A 12 -1.37 38.59 15.10
CA LYS A 12 -1.38 40.05 14.93
C LYS A 12 -0.07 40.71 15.36
N ASP A 13 0.42 40.34 16.56
CA ASP A 13 1.61 40.92 17.18
C ASP A 13 2.63 39.80 17.51
N PRO A 14 3.40 39.32 16.52
CA PRO A 14 4.27 38.17 16.70
C PRO A 14 5.57 38.50 17.43
N GLU A 15 6.05 37.57 18.26
CA GLU A 15 7.38 37.64 18.85
C GLU A 15 8.45 37.67 17.74
N VAL A 16 9.39 38.62 17.83
CA VAL A 16 10.50 38.74 16.89
C VAL A 16 11.74 38.12 17.53
N ALA A 17 12.06 36.90 17.12
CA ALA A 17 13.33 36.29 17.50
C ALA A 17 14.52 37.08 16.90
N PRO A 18 15.71 37.03 17.51
CA PRO A 18 16.89 37.68 16.94
C PRO A 18 17.27 37.07 15.57
N PRO A 19 17.68 37.90 14.58
CA PRO A 19 18.24 37.42 13.32
C PRO A 19 19.40 36.45 13.54
N GLY A 20 19.52 35.43 12.69
CA GLY A 20 20.55 34.39 12.80
C GLY A 20 20.23 33.27 13.79
N THR A 21 19.14 33.35 14.57
CA THR A 21 18.66 32.22 15.38
C THR A 21 17.86 31.22 14.54
N PRO A 22 17.88 29.90 14.83
CA PRO A 22 17.05 28.92 14.12
C PRO A 22 15.55 29.19 14.18
N SER A 23 15.11 29.99 15.16
CA SER A 23 13.72 30.39 15.37
C SER A 23 13.31 31.65 14.59
N TYR A 24 14.22 32.34 13.91
CA TYR A 24 13.92 33.57 13.19
C TYR A 24 12.98 33.33 11.99
N LEU A 25 12.00 34.22 11.86
CA LEU A 25 11.03 34.26 10.75
C LEU A 25 11.01 35.67 10.14
N CYS A 26 10.91 35.74 8.80
CA CYS A 26 10.87 37.03 8.10
C CYS A 26 9.57 37.81 8.40
N ALA A 27 9.46 39.03 7.87
CA ALA A 27 8.29 39.89 8.05
C ALA A 27 6.96 39.21 7.70
N ASN A 28 6.93 38.33 6.69
CA ASN A 28 5.72 37.61 6.31
C ASN A 28 5.49 36.37 7.19
N CYS A 29 6.51 35.53 7.36
CA CYS A 29 6.35 34.22 8.01
C CYS A 29 6.09 34.30 9.52
N ARG A 30 6.52 35.37 10.20
CA ARG A 30 6.32 35.53 11.65
C ARG A 30 4.84 35.67 12.05
N HIS A 31 3.99 36.08 11.13
CA HIS A 31 2.55 36.21 11.36
C HIS A 31 1.79 34.90 11.18
N ILE A 32 2.44 33.80 10.81
CA ILE A 32 1.79 32.51 10.58
C ILE A 32 1.87 31.66 11.85
N ASP A 33 0.72 31.38 12.45
CA ASP A 33 0.57 30.38 13.50
C ASP A 33 0.51 28.98 12.86
N PHE A 34 1.69 28.38 12.71
CA PHE A 34 1.82 27.02 12.23
C PHE A 34 1.08 26.00 13.11
N ILE A 35 1.02 26.21 14.44
CA ILE A 35 0.33 25.29 15.34
C ILE A 35 -1.17 25.33 15.08
N ALA A 36 -1.74 26.52 14.90
CA ALA A 36 -3.14 26.68 14.53
C ALA A 36 -3.44 25.95 13.22
N LEU A 37 -2.61 26.12 12.18
CA LEU A 37 -2.78 25.43 10.90
C LEU A 37 -2.78 23.89 11.02
N PHE A 38 -1.89 23.31 11.85
CA PHE A 38 -1.89 21.85 12.06
C PHE A 38 -3.09 21.34 12.88
N ARG A 39 -3.66 22.19 13.74
CA ARG A 39 -4.80 21.83 14.61
C ARG A 39 -6.17 21.97 13.94
N GLN A 40 -6.23 22.59 12.76
CA GLN A 40 -7.47 22.71 12.01
C GLN A 40 -8.12 21.35 11.72
N GLU A 41 -9.46 21.35 11.69
CA GLU A 41 -10.22 20.20 11.22
C GLU A 41 -9.98 19.97 9.73
N GLU A 42 -10.05 18.70 9.32
CA GLU A 42 -9.87 18.33 7.93
C GLU A 42 -11.13 18.63 7.12
N SER A 43 -10.94 19.26 5.96
CA SER A 43 -11.99 19.66 5.05
C SER A 43 -11.79 19.02 3.68
N ASP A 44 -12.90 18.70 3.02
CA ASP A 44 -12.93 18.26 1.62
C ASP A 44 -13.22 19.42 0.66
N VAL A 45 -13.57 20.57 1.22
CA VAL A 45 -13.96 21.76 0.48
C VAL A 45 -12.70 22.54 0.15
N MET A 46 -12.47 22.78 -1.14
CA MET A 46 -11.35 23.60 -1.60
C MET A 46 -11.48 25.05 -1.11
N PRO A 47 -10.38 25.66 -0.61
CA PRO A 47 -10.41 27.05 -0.21
C PRO A 47 -10.46 27.93 -1.45
N LYS A 48 -11.08 29.12 -1.34
CA LYS A 48 -11.08 30.07 -2.45
C LYS A 48 -9.67 30.64 -2.60
N ALA A 49 -9.28 31.05 -3.82
CA ALA A 49 -7.98 31.66 -4.08
C ALA A 49 -7.57 32.76 -3.06
N ARG A 50 -8.52 33.57 -2.60
CA ARG A 50 -8.30 34.65 -1.61
C ARG A 50 -7.97 34.17 -0.19
N ASP A 51 -8.27 32.91 0.13
CA ASP A 51 -8.09 32.35 1.46
C ASP A 51 -6.67 31.75 1.62
N TYR A 52 -5.96 31.51 0.50
CA TYR A 52 -4.57 31.04 0.51
C TYR A 52 -3.61 32.06 1.12
N ILE A 53 -2.65 31.56 1.91
CA ILE A 53 -1.67 32.39 2.60
C ILE A 53 -0.50 32.66 1.65
N MET A 54 -0.41 33.88 1.12
CA MET A 54 0.67 34.25 0.20
C MET A 54 2.03 34.28 0.92
N LEU A 55 2.97 33.46 0.47
CA LEU A 55 4.35 33.46 0.98
C LEU A 55 5.21 34.50 0.26
N GLY A 56 4.96 34.68 -1.04
CA GLY A 56 5.65 35.62 -1.92
C GLY A 56 6.17 34.94 -3.19
N GLN A 57 6.80 35.74 -4.06
CA GLN A 57 7.55 35.20 -5.20
C GLN A 57 8.78 34.42 -4.73
N LEU A 58 9.18 33.40 -5.48
CA LEU A 58 10.33 32.58 -5.12
C LEU A 58 11.61 33.42 -4.96
N GLN A 59 11.81 34.48 -5.74
CA GLN A 59 12.90 35.43 -5.57
C GLN A 59 12.89 36.11 -4.18
N ALA A 60 11.72 36.50 -3.69
CA ALA A 60 11.59 37.08 -2.35
C ALA A 60 11.80 36.03 -1.25
N ILE A 61 11.34 34.79 -1.46
CA ILE A 61 11.60 33.67 -0.56
C ILE A 61 13.10 33.36 -0.51
N LEU A 62 13.78 33.40 -1.67
CA LEU A 62 15.23 33.24 -1.82
C LEU A 62 16.00 34.28 -1.00
N GLY A 63 15.65 35.56 -1.15
CA GLY A 63 16.29 36.64 -0.38
C GLY A 63 16.08 36.51 1.13
N ASN A 64 14.97 35.93 1.58
CA ASN A 64 14.68 35.76 3.01
C ASN A 64 15.27 34.48 3.63
N ALA A 65 15.66 33.49 2.84
CA ALA A 65 16.03 32.16 3.34
C ALA A 65 17.38 32.06 4.05
N GLU A 66 18.24 33.07 3.92
CA GLU A 66 19.48 33.13 4.70
C GLU A 66 19.18 33.29 6.19
N GLU A 67 18.12 34.00 6.56
CA GLU A 67 17.76 34.24 7.95
C GLU A 67 16.49 33.49 8.37
N CYS A 68 15.48 33.39 7.50
CA CYS A 68 14.17 32.80 7.82
C CYS A 68 14.18 31.27 7.66
N GLY A 69 13.97 30.56 8.78
CA GLY A 69 13.94 29.09 8.82
C GLY A 69 12.83 28.47 7.96
N PHE A 70 11.68 29.14 7.85
CA PHE A 70 10.58 28.69 6.99
C PHE A 70 10.86 28.93 5.51
N CYS A 71 11.29 30.13 5.10
CA CYS A 71 11.64 30.40 3.70
C CYS A 71 12.74 29.44 3.20
N ARG A 72 13.74 29.15 4.04
CA ARG A 72 14.78 28.16 3.73
C ARG A 72 14.21 26.76 3.52
N PHE A 73 13.24 26.37 4.34
CA PHE A 73 12.55 25.11 4.19
C PHE A 73 11.75 25.05 2.88
N VAL A 74 10.96 26.08 2.58
CA VAL A 74 10.19 26.18 1.32
C VAL A 74 11.10 26.07 0.09
N LEU A 75 12.23 26.77 0.06
CA LEU A 75 13.18 26.66 -1.07
C LEU A 75 13.78 25.26 -1.21
N ARG A 76 14.05 24.59 -0.09
CA ARG A 76 14.53 23.20 -0.11
C ARG A 76 13.47 22.27 -0.68
N LEU A 77 12.23 22.45 -0.25
CA LEU A 77 11.09 21.68 -0.69
C LEU A 77 10.85 21.86 -2.19
N VAL A 78 10.66 23.11 -2.65
CA VAL A 78 10.44 23.46 -4.07
C VAL A 78 11.59 22.99 -4.96
N GLY A 79 12.84 23.12 -4.48
CA GLY A 79 14.02 22.69 -5.22
C GLY A 79 14.27 21.18 -5.23
N SER A 80 13.68 20.42 -4.29
CA SER A 80 13.85 18.96 -4.21
C SER A 80 12.93 18.18 -5.14
N ASP A 81 11.83 18.80 -5.55
CA ASP A 81 10.82 18.18 -6.39
C ASP A 81 11.41 17.91 -7.79
N GLY A 82 11.47 16.63 -8.21
CA GLY A 82 12.05 16.21 -9.50
C GLY A 82 13.54 15.86 -9.50
N ALA A 83 14.27 15.98 -8.38
CA ALA A 83 15.67 15.53 -8.26
C ALA A 83 15.81 14.06 -7.80
N GLY A 84 14.70 13.40 -7.49
CA GLY A 84 14.67 11.99 -7.09
C GLY A 84 15.08 11.08 -8.25
N GLY A 85 16.13 10.27 -8.05
CA GLY A 85 16.63 9.30 -9.04
C GLY A 85 17.93 9.67 -9.75
N LEU A 86 18.48 10.88 -9.55
CA LEU A 86 19.79 11.25 -10.10
C LEU A 86 20.94 10.58 -9.32
N ALA A 87 21.94 10.09 -10.06
CA ALA A 87 22.97 9.18 -9.56
C ALA A 87 24.05 9.89 -8.73
N THR A 88 24.36 11.14 -9.04
CA THR A 88 25.40 11.92 -8.36
C THR A 88 24.84 13.14 -7.64
N GLU A 89 25.54 13.58 -6.59
CA GLU A 89 25.19 14.80 -5.85
C GLU A 89 25.32 16.05 -6.72
N GLU A 90 26.29 16.06 -7.65
CA GLU A 90 26.53 17.19 -8.57
C GLU A 90 25.37 17.37 -9.57
N GLU A 91 24.83 16.26 -10.10
CA GLU A 91 23.63 16.29 -10.95
C GLU A 91 22.41 16.82 -10.17
N ARG A 92 22.23 16.39 -8.92
CA ARG A 92 21.12 16.85 -8.06
C ARG A 92 21.21 18.35 -7.77
N VAL A 93 22.40 18.83 -7.44
CA VAL A 93 22.65 20.26 -7.19
C VAL A 93 22.36 21.08 -8.45
N THR A 94 22.79 20.60 -9.61
CA THR A 94 22.59 21.27 -10.90
C THR A 94 21.10 21.33 -11.27
N ALA A 95 20.42 20.18 -11.26
CA ALA A 95 18.98 20.09 -11.57
C ALA A 95 18.14 20.95 -10.63
N ARG A 96 18.48 20.95 -9.34
CA ARG A 96 17.83 21.80 -8.34
C ARG A 96 18.04 23.28 -8.63
N ARG A 97 19.25 23.68 -9.03
CA ARG A 97 19.54 25.08 -9.38
C ARG A 97 18.73 25.52 -10.61
N GLU A 98 18.71 24.72 -11.66
CA GLU A 98 17.95 25.00 -12.88
C GLU A 98 16.45 25.13 -12.60
N LYS A 99 15.89 24.22 -11.79
CA LYS A 99 14.49 24.29 -11.37
C LYS A 99 14.17 25.56 -10.59
N LEU A 100 15.00 25.92 -9.61
CA LEU A 100 14.80 27.15 -8.84
C LEU A 100 14.88 28.39 -9.75
N ILE A 101 15.79 28.40 -10.73
CA ILE A 101 15.89 29.49 -11.71
C ILE A 101 14.61 29.61 -12.54
N SER A 102 14.05 28.49 -13.02
CA SER A 102 12.81 28.51 -13.81
C SER A 102 11.58 29.00 -13.04
N LEU A 103 11.62 29.00 -11.71
CA LEU A 103 10.50 29.34 -10.84
C LEU A 103 10.70 30.68 -10.10
N LEU A 104 11.72 31.47 -10.42
CA LEU A 104 12.07 32.68 -9.67
C LEU A 104 10.93 33.70 -9.56
N GLU A 105 10.17 33.88 -10.64
CA GLU A 105 9.04 34.82 -10.71
C GLU A 105 7.72 34.19 -10.23
N GLU A 106 7.69 32.87 -10.02
CA GLU A 106 6.50 32.15 -9.58
C GLU A 106 6.15 32.50 -8.13
N SER A 107 4.85 32.70 -7.87
CA SER A 107 4.34 33.00 -6.54
C SER A 107 3.93 31.73 -5.82
N PHE A 108 4.35 31.59 -4.57
CA PHE A 108 4.02 30.45 -3.74
C PHE A 108 3.07 30.83 -2.61
N TYR A 109 2.19 29.88 -2.30
CA TYR A 109 1.12 30.01 -1.33
C TYR A 109 1.16 28.82 -0.36
N LEU A 110 0.74 29.05 0.88
CA LEU A 110 0.49 28.00 1.85
C LEU A 110 -1.02 27.77 1.92
N CYS A 111 -1.44 26.51 1.77
CA CYS A 111 -2.84 26.12 1.87
C CYS A 111 -3.33 26.32 3.31
N PRO A 112 -4.45 27.04 3.52
CA PRO A 112 -4.92 27.44 4.84
C PRO A 112 -5.80 26.37 5.50
N ILE A 113 -5.99 25.22 4.84
CA ILE A 113 -6.81 24.11 5.33
C ILE A 113 -6.04 22.80 5.21
N ARG A 114 -6.44 21.83 6.03
CA ARG A 114 -6.00 20.44 5.93
C ARG A 114 -6.99 19.64 5.10
N PHE A 115 -6.50 18.90 4.12
CA PHE A 115 -7.34 17.99 3.35
C PHE A 115 -7.51 16.67 4.09
N LYS A 116 -8.69 16.06 4.00
CA LYS A 116 -8.84 14.67 4.44
C LYS A 116 -8.07 13.76 3.50
N THR A 117 -6.97 13.20 3.99
CA THR A 117 -6.14 12.24 3.25
C THR A 117 -6.40 10.81 3.71
N THR A 118 -6.05 9.85 2.84
CA THR A 118 -6.05 8.40 3.13
C THR A 118 -5.07 8.06 4.25
N PHE A 119 -3.89 8.67 4.18
CA PHE A 119 -2.89 8.68 5.22
C PHE A 119 -3.34 9.69 6.26
N ASN A 120 -3.32 9.34 7.54
CA ASN A 120 -3.86 10.21 8.60
C ASN A 120 -2.87 11.33 8.95
N ASN A 121 -2.52 12.12 7.94
CA ASN A 121 -1.30 12.89 7.89
C ASN A 121 -1.56 14.37 8.23
N PRO A 122 -0.92 14.92 9.27
CA PRO A 122 -0.90 16.34 9.53
C PRO A 122 0.03 17.02 8.52
N ALA A 123 -0.47 17.17 7.29
CA ALA A 123 0.23 17.77 6.17
C ALA A 123 -0.18 19.24 5.98
N LEU A 124 0.81 20.09 5.70
CA LEU A 124 0.58 21.40 5.09
C LEU A 124 1.08 21.38 3.64
N TYR A 125 0.36 22.09 2.77
CA TYR A 125 0.58 22.08 1.33
C TYR A 125 1.11 23.44 0.87
N ILE A 126 2.21 23.41 0.12
CA ILE A 126 2.71 24.58 -0.59
C ILE A 126 2.22 24.48 -2.04
N CYS A 127 1.62 25.54 -2.54
CA CYS A 127 1.03 25.60 -3.88
C CYS A 127 1.66 26.72 -4.71
N SER A 128 1.88 26.48 -6.00
CA SER A 128 2.18 27.52 -6.99
C SER A 128 0.93 28.35 -7.32
N ALA A 129 1.09 29.47 -8.02
CA ALA A 129 -0.04 30.28 -8.46
C ALA A 129 -0.92 29.50 -9.44
N GLN A 130 -0.30 28.69 -10.30
CA GLN A 130 -1.00 27.79 -11.21
C GLN A 130 -1.86 26.76 -10.47
N GLU A 131 -1.31 26.09 -9.45
CA GLU A 131 -2.04 25.08 -8.68
C GLU A 131 -3.23 25.69 -7.92
N VAL A 132 -3.08 26.91 -7.38
CA VAL A 132 -4.20 27.63 -6.74
C VAL A 132 -5.31 27.97 -7.75
N ALA A 133 -4.95 28.37 -8.97
CA ALA A 133 -5.91 28.67 -10.03
C ALA A 133 -6.68 27.42 -10.47
N GLU A 134 -5.97 26.31 -10.68
CA GLU A 134 -6.56 25.01 -11.02
C GLU A 134 -7.50 24.49 -9.92
N ALA A 135 -7.07 24.55 -8.66
CA ALA A 135 -7.89 24.13 -7.51
C ALA A 135 -9.17 24.99 -7.38
N THR A 136 -9.07 26.30 -7.61
CA THR A 136 -10.22 27.21 -7.55
C THR A 136 -11.20 26.99 -8.71
N ALA A 137 -10.70 26.67 -9.91
CA ALA A 137 -11.53 26.34 -11.06
C ALA A 137 -12.31 25.02 -10.85
N ALA A 138 -11.65 23.99 -10.30
CA ALA A 138 -12.26 22.70 -9.98
C ALA A 138 -13.35 22.81 -8.89
N ALA A 139 -13.15 23.67 -7.90
CA ALA A 139 -14.12 23.93 -6.83
C ALA A 139 -15.48 24.45 -7.37
N GLY A 140 -15.48 25.12 -8.52
CA GLY A 140 -16.69 25.64 -9.17
C GLY A 140 -17.53 24.60 -9.92
N GLN A 141 -17.02 23.39 -10.17
CA GLN A 141 -17.69 22.40 -11.05
C GLN A 141 -18.31 21.20 -10.32
N THR A 142 -17.74 20.71 -9.22
CA THR A 142 -18.23 19.45 -8.58
C THR A 142 -18.21 19.42 -7.04
N GLY A 143 -17.64 20.42 -6.34
CA GLY A 143 -17.66 20.48 -4.87
C GLY A 143 -16.97 19.32 -4.11
N GLN A 144 -16.45 18.30 -4.80
CA GLN A 144 -15.65 17.20 -4.26
C GLN A 144 -14.37 17.05 -5.09
N ALA A 145 -13.22 17.14 -4.44
CA ALA A 145 -11.93 17.22 -5.10
C ALA A 145 -11.22 15.86 -5.18
N THR A 146 -10.86 15.46 -6.39
CA THR A 146 -9.71 14.60 -6.67
C THR A 146 -8.52 15.50 -7.00
N MET A 147 -7.96 16.17 -5.99
CA MET A 147 -6.65 16.79 -6.17
C MET A 147 -5.61 15.67 -6.23
N LYS A 148 -4.97 15.44 -7.38
CA LYS A 148 -3.67 14.75 -7.39
C LYS A 148 -2.75 15.56 -6.48
N ARG A 149 -2.14 14.90 -5.48
CA ARG A 149 -1.33 15.52 -4.43
C ARG A 149 -0.49 16.68 -5.02
N PRO A 150 -0.59 17.91 -4.48
CA PRO A 150 0.43 18.92 -4.75
C PRO A 150 1.77 18.30 -4.37
N ARG A 151 2.70 18.27 -5.32
CA ARG A 151 4.09 17.91 -5.02
C ARG A 151 4.55 18.89 -3.94
N ASN A 152 5.11 18.39 -2.82
CA ASN A 152 5.66 19.13 -1.66
C ASN A 152 4.81 19.14 -0.38
N THR A 153 4.75 18.00 0.31
CA THR A 153 4.03 17.83 1.58
C THR A 153 4.94 18.04 2.81
N MET A 154 4.47 18.75 3.85
CA MET A 154 5.20 19.02 5.11
C MET A 154 4.61 18.29 6.34
N ALA A 155 5.44 17.59 7.12
CA ALA A 155 5.19 17.02 8.45
C ALA A 155 5.86 17.86 9.58
N PHE A 156 5.47 17.66 10.84
CA PHE A 156 5.76 18.61 11.95
C PHE A 156 6.03 17.98 13.32
N ARG A 157 6.93 18.49 14.16
CA ARG A 157 7.07 18.11 15.58
C ARG A 157 7.40 19.32 16.48
N PRO A 158 6.72 19.56 17.61
CA PRO A 158 7.17 20.54 18.61
C PRO A 158 8.38 20.02 19.38
N LEU A 159 9.29 20.92 19.75
CA LEU A 159 10.49 20.58 20.52
C LEU A 159 10.19 20.13 21.98
N HIS A 160 8.98 20.34 22.51
CA HIS A 160 8.66 20.06 23.92
C HIS A 160 7.28 19.46 24.24
N VAL A 161 6.48 19.03 23.25
CA VAL A 161 5.18 18.39 23.54
C VAL A 161 4.90 17.29 22.51
N SER A 162 4.77 16.05 22.99
CA SER A 162 4.16 14.95 22.24
C SER A 162 2.66 15.21 22.13
N ALA A 163 2.18 15.62 20.95
CA ALA A 163 0.75 15.81 20.70
C ALA A 163 0.31 14.98 19.48
N PRO A 164 -0.90 14.36 19.52
CA PRO A 164 -1.32 13.33 18.57
C PRO A 164 -1.62 13.79 17.13
N ASN A 165 -1.44 15.05 16.78
CA ASN A 165 -1.82 15.61 15.47
C ASN A 165 -0.64 16.28 14.75
N LEU A 166 0.57 15.79 14.98
CA LEU A 166 1.81 16.42 14.58
C LEU A 166 2.64 15.36 13.84
N GLY A 167 3.29 15.68 12.72
CA GLY A 167 4.21 14.75 12.07
C GLY A 167 5.39 14.26 12.93
N ARG A 168 6.25 13.43 12.36
CA ARG A 168 7.36 12.80 13.10
C ARG A 168 8.63 12.89 12.27
N PRO A 169 9.31 14.06 12.23
CA PRO A 169 10.63 14.13 11.60
C PRO A 169 11.53 13.03 12.16
N LEU A 170 12.08 12.23 11.27
CA LEU A 170 12.92 11.09 11.59
C LEU A 170 14.17 11.60 12.31
N ARG A 171 14.51 10.96 13.43
CA ARG A 171 15.74 11.30 14.18
C ARG A 171 16.97 10.96 13.35
N GLU A 172 16.94 9.82 12.67
CA GLU A 172 18.01 9.30 11.83
C GLU A 172 17.42 8.79 10.51
N PRO A 173 17.22 9.66 9.49
CA PRO A 173 16.58 9.29 8.23
C PRO A 173 17.25 8.14 7.48
N ALA A 174 18.55 7.90 7.73
CA ALA A 174 19.34 6.83 7.10
C ALA A 174 19.14 5.44 7.74
N THR A 175 18.41 5.35 8.86
CA THR A 175 18.16 4.10 9.57
C THR A 175 16.67 3.92 9.82
N MET A 176 16.24 2.68 9.89
CA MET A 176 14.88 2.33 10.27
C MET A 176 14.69 2.47 11.78
N ASP A 177 13.60 3.10 12.17
CA ASP A 177 13.16 3.20 13.55
C ASP A 177 12.48 1.91 14.03
N PHE A 178 13.26 0.99 14.57
CA PHE A 178 12.75 -0.29 15.11
C PHE A 178 11.85 -0.09 16.34
N GLU A 179 12.02 0.99 17.10
CA GLU A 179 11.15 1.31 18.24
C GLU A 179 9.75 1.66 17.74
N TRP A 180 9.66 2.50 16.71
CA TRP A 180 8.40 2.81 16.05
C TRP A 180 7.68 1.55 15.54
N VAL A 181 8.39 0.60 14.91
CA VAL A 181 7.77 -0.67 14.47
C VAL A 181 7.20 -1.46 15.65
N ARG A 182 7.97 -1.59 16.74
CA ARG A 182 7.51 -2.29 17.96
C ARG A 182 6.32 -1.60 18.61
N GLU A 183 6.31 -0.27 18.66
CA GLU A 183 5.17 0.50 19.16
C GLU A 183 3.92 0.25 18.31
N ARG A 184 4.03 0.20 16.98
CA ARG A 184 2.88 -0.10 16.10
C ARG A 184 2.37 -1.52 16.31
N MET A 185 3.25 -2.50 16.49
CA MET A 185 2.88 -3.87 16.84
C MET A 185 2.12 -3.92 18.17
N ALA A 186 2.65 -3.29 19.22
CA ALA A 186 2.04 -3.25 20.55
C ALA A 186 0.67 -2.57 20.53
N LEU A 187 0.54 -1.41 19.89
CA LEU A 187 -0.74 -0.71 19.74
C LEU A 187 -1.79 -1.54 19.00
N CYS A 188 -1.37 -2.37 18.03
CA CYS A 188 -2.29 -3.27 17.34
C CYS A 188 -2.68 -4.48 18.19
N ASP A 189 -1.79 -4.96 19.07
CA ASP A 189 -2.07 -6.05 20.00
C ASP A 189 -3.05 -5.60 21.10
N GLU A 190 -2.98 -4.34 21.54
CA GLU A 190 -3.88 -3.77 22.57
C GLU A 190 -5.32 -3.48 22.09
N ARG A 191 -5.51 -3.19 20.79
CA ARG A 191 -6.78 -2.66 20.25
C ARG A 191 -7.84 -3.71 19.89
N ASP A 192 -7.57 -5.00 20.12
CA ASP A 192 -8.50 -6.13 20.26
C ASP A 192 -9.68 -6.28 19.24
N TYR A 193 -9.58 -5.75 18.02
CA TYR A 193 -10.60 -5.95 16.95
C TYR A 193 -10.43 -7.23 16.13
N GLY A 194 -9.66 -8.18 16.65
CA GLY A 194 -9.49 -9.49 16.05
C GLY A 194 -8.27 -10.15 16.66
N LYS A 195 -8.48 -11.09 17.57
CA LYS A 195 -7.41 -12.00 17.97
C LYS A 195 -6.85 -12.59 16.69
N LEU A 196 -5.61 -12.24 16.37
CA LEU A 196 -4.86 -12.90 15.30
C LEU A 196 -4.96 -14.41 15.58
N ASP A 197 -5.65 -15.13 14.71
CA ASP A 197 -5.69 -16.57 14.81
C ASP A 197 -4.36 -17.09 14.27
N PHE A 198 -3.45 -17.46 15.18
CA PHE A 198 -2.15 -18.01 14.81
C PHE A 198 -2.22 -19.49 14.44
N ARG A 199 -3.41 -20.10 14.51
CA ARG A 199 -3.57 -21.52 14.20
C ARG A 199 -3.41 -21.76 12.71
N HIS A 200 -2.38 -22.50 12.35
CA HIS A 200 -2.19 -23.01 11.02
C HIS A 200 -2.75 -24.44 10.94
N ARG A 201 -3.61 -24.70 9.96
CA ARG A 201 -4.21 -26.04 9.79
C ARG A 201 -3.28 -27.03 9.08
N VAL A 202 -2.02 -26.66 8.88
CA VAL A 202 -1.03 -27.39 8.10
C VAL A 202 0.36 -27.16 8.67
N PRO A 203 1.28 -28.14 8.55
CA PRO A 203 2.67 -27.95 8.92
C PRO A 203 3.30 -26.83 8.08
N VAL A 204 3.79 -25.80 8.76
CA VAL A 204 4.55 -24.70 8.16
C VAL A 204 5.95 -24.73 8.76
N ARG A 205 6.98 -24.48 7.97
CA ARG A 205 8.36 -24.30 8.47
C ARG A 205 8.69 -22.84 8.59
N ALA A 206 9.56 -22.47 9.52
CA ALA A 206 10.12 -21.14 9.62
C ALA A 206 11.60 -21.20 9.93
N ILE A 207 12.29 -20.11 9.66
CA ILE A 207 13.63 -19.83 10.15
C ILE A 207 13.51 -19.38 11.60
N ASP A 208 14.14 -20.12 12.50
CA ASP A 208 14.48 -19.60 13.82
C ASP A 208 15.64 -18.63 13.66
N VAL A 209 15.39 -17.34 13.85
CA VAL A 209 16.42 -16.32 13.64
C VAL A 209 17.45 -16.31 14.75
N GLU A 210 17.20 -16.89 15.92
CA GLU A 210 18.19 -16.94 17.00
C GLU A 210 19.10 -18.15 16.86
N ASP A 211 18.51 -19.34 16.70
CA ASP A 211 19.27 -20.58 16.51
C ASP A 211 19.78 -20.73 15.07
N MET A 212 19.34 -19.87 14.15
CA MET A 212 19.74 -19.84 12.73
C MET A 212 19.61 -21.20 12.07
N CYS A 213 18.41 -21.77 12.19
CA CYS A 213 18.03 -23.07 11.64
C CYS A 213 16.55 -23.07 11.19
N ILE A 214 16.17 -24.10 10.44
CA ILE A 214 14.78 -24.31 10.02
C ILE A 214 14.07 -25.18 11.05
N VAL A 215 12.90 -24.74 11.50
CA VAL A 215 12.04 -25.45 12.45
C VAL A 215 10.64 -25.60 11.89
N ASP A 216 9.90 -26.61 12.36
CA ASP A 216 8.46 -26.69 12.10
C ASP A 216 7.75 -25.76 13.10
N LEU A 217 6.78 -24.99 12.61
CA LEU A 217 5.95 -24.13 13.43
C LEU A 217 5.01 -24.97 14.29
N GLU A 218 4.95 -24.63 15.58
CA GLU A 218 3.95 -25.15 16.49
C GLU A 218 2.61 -24.45 16.27
N ASP A 219 1.49 -25.15 16.53
CA ASP A 219 0.17 -24.55 16.38
C ASP A 219 0.00 -23.35 17.31
N GLY A 220 -0.36 -22.20 16.74
CA GLY A 220 -0.46 -20.94 17.48
C GLY A 220 0.85 -20.16 17.63
N ALA A 221 1.96 -20.61 17.02
CA ALA A 221 3.23 -19.90 17.06
C ALA A 221 3.14 -18.51 16.38
N ARG A 222 3.81 -17.53 16.98
CA ARG A 222 3.99 -16.19 16.38
C ARG A 222 5.14 -16.23 15.38
N TYR A 223 4.89 -15.81 14.14
CA TYR A 223 5.91 -15.73 13.11
C TYR A 223 5.67 -14.55 12.17
N VAL A 224 6.79 -14.03 11.64
CA VAL A 224 6.84 -12.99 10.62
C VAL A 224 6.95 -13.65 9.25
N THR A 225 6.41 -13.01 8.22
CA THR A 225 6.53 -13.46 6.81
C THR A 225 7.31 -12.44 6.00
N LEU A 226 8.14 -12.90 5.05
CA LEU A 226 8.78 -12.03 4.07
C LEU A 226 8.09 -12.15 2.71
N SER A 227 7.67 -11.01 2.17
CA SER A 227 7.15 -10.86 0.81
C SER A 227 8.15 -10.00 0.01
N TYR A 228 8.75 -10.59 -1.03
CA TYR A 228 9.86 -9.96 -1.76
C TYR A 228 9.92 -10.42 -3.23
N VAL A 229 10.67 -9.69 -4.05
CA VAL A 229 10.93 -10.07 -5.43
C VAL A 229 12.18 -10.94 -5.49
N TRP A 230 12.06 -12.18 -5.95
CA TRP A 230 13.21 -13.08 -6.16
C TRP A 230 14.21 -12.50 -7.18
N GLY A 231 13.71 -12.05 -8.33
CA GLY A 231 14.53 -11.60 -9.46
C GLY A 231 15.27 -12.76 -10.16
N GLU A 232 16.33 -12.42 -10.90
CA GLU A 232 17.20 -13.39 -11.61
C GLU A 232 18.41 -13.83 -10.75
N VAL A 233 18.43 -13.43 -9.48
CA VAL A 233 19.53 -13.71 -8.56
C VAL A 233 19.53 -15.19 -8.16
N GLN A 234 20.72 -15.81 -8.19
CA GLN A 234 20.91 -17.14 -7.62
C GLN A 234 20.76 -17.08 -6.11
N GLN A 235 19.79 -17.84 -5.58
CA GLN A 235 19.53 -17.90 -4.14
C GLN A 235 19.37 -19.36 -3.69
N PRO A 236 19.82 -19.70 -2.47
CA PRO A 236 19.62 -21.02 -1.91
C PRO A 236 18.13 -21.30 -1.77
N LYS A 237 17.77 -22.52 -2.15
CA LYS A 237 16.43 -23.07 -1.98
C LYS A 237 16.50 -24.23 -1.01
N LEU A 238 15.51 -24.36 -0.14
CA LEU A 238 15.38 -25.55 0.66
C LEU A 238 15.02 -26.73 -0.26
N THR A 239 15.79 -27.80 -0.17
CA THR A 239 15.60 -29.03 -0.93
C THR A 239 15.68 -30.23 -0.01
N ARG A 240 15.22 -31.40 -0.46
CA ARG A 240 15.35 -32.65 0.32
C ARG A 240 16.79 -32.96 0.71
N ALA A 241 17.75 -32.58 -0.14
CA ALA A 241 19.17 -32.78 0.12
C ALA A 241 19.72 -31.83 1.21
N THR A 242 19.21 -30.59 1.29
CA THR A 242 19.71 -29.57 2.25
C THR A 242 18.93 -29.53 3.55
N GLU A 243 17.71 -30.09 3.59
CA GLU A 243 16.79 -30.05 4.74
C GLU A 243 17.45 -30.47 6.05
N PHE A 244 18.09 -31.64 6.07
CA PHE A 244 18.69 -32.18 7.27
C PHE A 244 19.79 -31.27 7.86
N GLN A 245 20.57 -30.62 6.99
CA GLN A 245 21.62 -29.71 7.42
C GLN A 245 21.04 -28.40 7.95
N LEU A 246 20.06 -27.84 7.23
CA LEU A 246 19.47 -26.54 7.57
C LEU A 246 18.59 -26.60 8.83
N ARG A 247 18.07 -27.77 9.20
CA ARG A 247 17.31 -27.98 10.45
C ARG A 247 18.18 -28.06 11.71
N ARG A 248 19.50 -28.26 11.59
CA ARG A 248 20.39 -28.29 12.75
C ARG A 248 20.59 -26.87 13.28
N PRO A 249 20.65 -26.64 14.60
CA PRO A 249 21.05 -25.35 15.15
C PRO A 249 22.35 -24.85 14.50
N GLY A 250 22.31 -23.62 14.00
CA GLY A 250 23.39 -23.00 13.22
C GLY A 250 23.53 -23.47 11.77
N GLY A 251 22.64 -24.33 11.26
CA GLY A 251 22.69 -24.88 9.91
C GLY A 251 22.62 -23.80 8.81
N MET A 252 21.93 -22.70 9.07
CA MET A 252 21.86 -21.59 8.12
C MET A 252 23.18 -20.82 7.98
N TRP A 253 24.07 -20.83 8.98
CA TRP A 253 25.36 -20.16 8.87
C TRP A 253 26.19 -20.71 7.71
N VAL A 254 26.00 -21.98 7.35
CA VAL A 254 26.71 -22.63 6.24
C VAL A 254 26.34 -22.04 4.89
N ILE A 255 25.12 -21.52 4.74
CA ILE A 255 24.63 -20.94 3.49
C ILE A 255 24.50 -19.41 3.54
N LEU A 256 24.84 -18.77 4.66
CA LEU A 256 24.52 -17.36 4.88
C LEU A 256 25.12 -16.42 3.83
N GLU A 257 26.30 -16.74 3.30
CA GLU A 257 26.95 -15.95 2.25
C GLU A 257 26.21 -15.99 0.91
N SER A 258 25.51 -17.10 0.62
CA SER A 258 24.70 -17.24 -0.60
C SER A 258 23.26 -16.77 -0.41
N VAL A 259 22.80 -16.58 0.84
CA VAL A 259 21.48 -16.02 1.12
C VAL A 259 21.45 -14.52 0.70
N PRO A 260 20.49 -14.12 -0.16
CA PRO A 260 20.38 -12.73 -0.62
C PRO A 260 20.21 -11.71 0.51
N LEU A 261 20.65 -10.47 0.25
CA LEU A 261 20.64 -9.40 1.24
C LEU A 261 19.23 -9.11 1.78
N THR A 262 18.19 -9.19 0.96
CA THR A 262 16.80 -8.95 1.40
C THR A 262 16.37 -9.96 2.47
N ILE A 263 16.75 -11.23 2.34
CA ILE A 263 16.46 -12.27 3.34
C ILE A 263 17.31 -12.06 4.59
N ARG A 264 18.60 -11.72 4.45
CA ARG A 264 19.49 -11.44 5.59
C ARG A 264 19.03 -10.23 6.40
N ASP A 265 18.56 -9.19 5.73
CA ASP A 265 18.00 -8.01 6.36
C ASP A 265 16.66 -8.34 7.03
N ALA A 266 15.83 -9.20 6.43
CA ALA A 266 14.60 -9.67 7.07
C ALA A 266 14.88 -10.46 8.36
N ILE A 267 15.86 -11.36 8.37
CA ILE A 267 16.32 -12.07 9.58
C ILE A 267 16.74 -11.07 10.66
N THR A 268 17.51 -10.04 10.27
CA THR A 268 17.98 -8.99 11.18
C THR A 268 16.82 -8.16 11.74
N LEU A 269 15.88 -7.78 10.88
CA LEU A 269 14.70 -7.00 11.25
C LEU A 269 13.80 -7.78 12.21
N THR A 270 13.49 -9.05 11.90
CA THR A 270 12.70 -9.93 12.77
C THR A 270 13.29 -10.00 14.18
N ARG A 271 14.62 -10.18 14.29
CA ARG A 271 15.31 -10.16 15.59
C ARG A 271 15.16 -8.80 16.29
N LYS A 272 15.34 -7.69 15.57
CA LYS A 272 15.30 -6.34 16.15
C LYS A 272 13.91 -5.92 16.63
N ILE A 273 12.85 -6.41 16.00
CA ILE A 273 11.47 -6.17 16.46
C ILE A 273 11.03 -7.10 17.59
N GLY A 274 11.89 -8.02 18.03
CA GLY A 274 11.66 -8.90 19.17
C GLY A 274 10.93 -10.20 18.83
N GLU A 275 10.94 -10.60 17.57
CA GLU A 275 10.29 -11.83 17.09
C GLU A 275 11.36 -12.86 16.70
N ARG A 276 11.00 -14.15 16.79
CA ARG A 276 11.96 -15.25 16.64
C ARG A 276 11.81 -16.04 15.33
N LEU A 277 10.60 -16.15 14.81
CA LEU A 277 10.30 -17.03 13.69
C LEU A 277 10.03 -16.21 12.44
N LEU A 278 10.75 -16.52 11.35
CA LEU A 278 10.60 -15.86 10.05
C LEU A 278 10.32 -16.90 8.95
N TRP A 279 9.19 -16.76 8.27
CA TRP A 279 8.85 -17.53 7.09
C TRP A 279 9.34 -16.84 5.83
N VAL A 280 10.05 -17.60 4.98
CA VAL A 280 10.54 -17.17 3.66
C VAL A 280 10.31 -18.31 2.67
N ASP A 281 9.54 -18.07 1.61
CA ASP A 281 9.14 -19.08 0.62
C ASP A 281 10.31 -19.93 0.08
N ALA A 282 11.43 -19.31 -0.29
CA ALA A 282 12.60 -19.99 -0.83
C ALA A 282 13.24 -20.98 0.15
N LEU A 283 13.16 -20.71 1.46
CA LEU A 283 13.84 -21.48 2.51
C LEU A 283 12.89 -22.27 3.40
N CYS A 284 11.58 -22.02 3.34
CA CYS A 284 10.57 -22.68 4.18
C CYS A 284 9.68 -23.66 3.40
N ILE A 285 9.86 -23.76 2.09
CA ILE A 285 9.19 -24.73 1.20
C ILE A 285 10.25 -25.64 0.59
N ILE A 286 10.01 -26.95 0.55
CA ILE A 286 10.91 -27.89 -0.14
C ILE A 286 10.66 -27.78 -1.64
N GLN A 287 11.53 -27.05 -2.32
CA GLN A 287 11.33 -26.61 -3.71
C GLN A 287 11.44 -27.76 -4.73
N ASP A 288 12.10 -28.86 -4.38
CA ASP A 288 12.26 -30.05 -5.21
C ASP A 288 11.25 -31.17 -4.86
N ASP A 289 10.28 -30.90 -3.97
CA ASP A 289 9.19 -31.83 -3.64
C ASP A 289 7.84 -31.31 -4.19
N PRO A 290 7.29 -31.92 -5.27
CA PRO A 290 6.03 -31.50 -5.86
C PRO A 290 4.84 -31.54 -4.90
N VAL A 291 4.84 -32.44 -3.91
CA VAL A 291 3.75 -32.57 -2.93
C VAL A 291 3.78 -31.39 -1.96
N ASP A 292 4.98 -31.07 -1.48
CA ASP A 292 5.18 -29.97 -0.53
C ASP A 292 4.99 -28.60 -1.19
N LEU A 293 5.49 -28.43 -2.41
CA LEU A 293 5.29 -27.22 -3.22
C LEU A 293 3.80 -26.96 -3.45
N LYS A 294 3.07 -27.97 -3.95
CA LYS A 294 1.62 -27.87 -4.22
C LYS A 294 0.83 -27.56 -2.94
N ARG A 295 1.17 -28.20 -1.83
CA ARG A 295 0.54 -27.93 -0.53
C ARG A 295 0.79 -26.48 -0.10
N SER A 296 2.03 -26.01 -0.21
CA SER A 296 2.42 -24.66 0.19
C SER A 296 1.76 -23.58 -0.67
N MET A 297 1.73 -23.76 -1.99
CA MET A 297 1.04 -22.84 -2.92
C MET A 297 -0.45 -22.70 -2.58
N GLY A 298 -1.14 -23.82 -2.33
CA GLY A 298 -2.56 -23.83 -1.94
C GLY A 298 -2.83 -23.28 -0.54
N GLN A 299 -1.80 -22.97 0.24
CA GLN A 299 -1.90 -22.46 1.61
C GLN A 299 -1.20 -21.11 1.82
N MET A 300 -0.57 -20.55 0.77
CA MET A 300 0.15 -19.26 0.88
C MET A 300 -0.74 -18.18 1.49
N GLY A 301 -2.00 -18.09 1.08
CA GLY A 301 -2.92 -17.11 1.65
C GLY A 301 -3.10 -17.25 3.16
N ASN A 302 -3.14 -18.49 3.68
CA ASN A 302 -3.23 -18.75 5.12
C ASN A 302 -1.93 -18.45 5.86
N ILE A 303 -0.77 -18.66 5.23
CA ILE A 303 0.54 -18.33 5.81
C ILE A 303 0.64 -16.82 6.05
N TYR A 304 0.33 -16.00 5.04
CA TYR A 304 0.35 -14.54 5.21
C TYR A 304 -0.77 -14.03 6.12
N ARG A 305 -1.93 -14.67 6.11
CA ARG A 305 -3.08 -14.27 6.94
C ARG A 305 -2.82 -14.47 8.44
N HIS A 306 -2.12 -15.54 8.81
CA HIS A 306 -1.89 -15.91 10.21
C HIS A 306 -0.52 -15.48 10.73
N SER A 307 0.28 -14.76 9.94
CA SER A 307 1.51 -14.13 10.43
C SER A 307 1.18 -12.91 11.30
N ILE A 308 2.05 -12.62 12.27
CA ILE A 308 1.93 -11.41 13.11
C ILE A 308 2.27 -10.13 12.33
N LEU A 309 3.08 -10.26 11.29
CA LEU A 309 3.55 -9.16 10.46
C LEU A 309 4.10 -9.74 9.15
N THR A 310 3.73 -9.13 8.03
CA THR A 310 4.41 -9.35 6.76
C THR A 310 5.36 -8.19 6.46
N ILE A 311 6.64 -8.49 6.33
CA ILE A 311 7.65 -7.56 5.81
C ILE A 311 7.50 -7.57 4.28
N CYS A 312 7.19 -6.43 3.69
CA CYS A 312 7.12 -6.26 2.23
C CYS A 312 8.35 -5.47 1.75
N ALA A 313 9.20 -6.12 0.96
CA ALA A 313 10.37 -5.50 0.34
C ALA A 313 9.93 -4.73 -0.91
N CYS A 314 9.61 -3.45 -0.74
CA CYS A 314 9.15 -2.56 -1.81
C CYS A 314 10.30 -1.72 -2.42
N ALA A 315 11.55 -1.99 -2.04
CA ALA A 315 12.74 -1.35 -2.57
C ALA A 315 13.56 -2.34 -3.41
N GLY A 316 14.17 -1.85 -4.49
CA GLY A 316 14.98 -2.65 -5.41
C GLY A 316 14.17 -3.51 -6.40
N GLU A 317 14.92 -4.18 -7.27
CA GLU A 317 14.38 -5.01 -8.36
C GLU A 317 14.39 -6.51 -8.03
N ASP A 318 15.19 -6.94 -7.05
CA ASP A 318 15.41 -8.35 -6.72
C ASP A 318 15.85 -8.59 -5.26
N ALA A 319 16.11 -9.85 -4.94
CA ALA A 319 16.45 -10.30 -3.59
C ALA A 319 17.85 -9.85 -3.12
N ALA A 320 18.74 -9.43 -4.03
CA ALA A 320 20.08 -8.98 -3.68
C ALA A 320 20.11 -7.54 -3.18
N TYR A 321 19.01 -6.78 -3.30
CA TYR A 321 18.99 -5.37 -2.93
C TYR A 321 19.15 -5.12 -1.42
N GLY A 322 18.42 -5.88 -0.59
CA GLY A 322 18.34 -5.62 0.85
C GLY A 322 17.10 -4.84 1.27
N LEU A 323 17.00 -4.53 2.57
CA LEU A 323 15.93 -3.70 3.14
C LEU A 323 16.50 -2.36 3.63
N PRO A 324 16.20 -1.24 2.94
CA PRO A 324 16.72 0.07 3.30
C PRO A 324 16.40 0.48 4.74
N GLY A 325 17.45 0.84 5.49
CA GLY A 325 17.38 1.33 6.86
C GLY A 325 17.55 0.22 7.91
N VAL A 326 17.47 -1.06 7.54
CA VAL A 326 17.74 -2.16 8.49
C VAL A 326 19.21 -2.17 8.93
N ARG A 327 20.11 -1.95 7.98
CA ARG A 327 21.55 -1.73 8.22
C ARG A 327 21.89 -0.25 8.06
N PRO A 328 22.81 0.30 8.88
CA PRO A 328 23.27 1.66 8.70
C PRO A 328 23.81 1.89 7.28
N GLY A 329 23.41 3.00 6.65
CA GLY A 329 23.89 3.39 5.32
C GLY A 329 23.24 2.70 4.13
N THR A 330 22.22 1.84 4.33
CA THR A 330 21.48 1.23 3.21
C THR A 330 20.29 2.05 2.73
N ARG A 331 19.93 3.11 3.46
CA ARG A 331 18.87 4.06 3.08
C ARG A 331 19.51 5.41 2.78
N ASN A 332 19.41 5.83 1.51
CA ASN A 332 20.02 7.06 1.01
C ASN A 332 19.08 8.28 1.07
N THR A 333 17.99 8.17 1.84
CA THR A 333 16.97 9.21 1.89
C THR A 333 17.33 10.30 2.88
N GLN A 334 17.26 11.54 2.40
CA GLN A 334 17.40 12.73 3.21
C GLN A 334 16.01 13.33 3.43
N GLN A 335 15.53 13.29 4.67
CA GLN A 335 14.37 14.09 5.04
C GLN A 335 14.82 15.54 5.17
N LEU A 336 14.18 16.42 4.41
CA LEU A 336 14.34 17.85 4.56
C LEU A 336 13.73 18.26 5.89
N GLY A 337 14.56 18.75 6.81
CA GLY A 337 14.13 19.28 8.10
C GLY A 337 14.48 20.76 8.26
N SER A 338 13.69 21.50 9.04
CA SER A 338 14.02 22.84 9.50
C SER A 338 13.38 23.14 10.85
N VAL A 339 14.01 23.99 11.65
CA VAL A 339 13.36 24.58 12.83
C VAL A 339 12.69 25.88 12.40
N VAL A 340 11.42 26.03 12.78
CA VAL A 340 10.55 27.16 12.45
C VAL A 340 9.90 27.61 13.75
N GLY A 341 10.37 28.74 14.30
CA GLY A 341 10.00 29.16 15.65
C GLY A 341 10.39 28.12 16.70
N LYS A 342 9.40 27.54 17.39
CA LYS A 342 9.56 26.48 18.42
C LYS A 342 9.32 25.06 17.88
N LEU A 343 9.27 24.92 16.56
CA LEU A 343 8.73 23.75 15.88
C LEU A 343 9.77 23.17 14.92
N ALA A 344 9.87 21.85 14.82
CA ALA A 344 10.66 21.14 13.84
C ALA A 344 9.74 20.71 12.68
N LEU A 345 9.94 21.27 11.50
CA LEU A 345 9.28 20.83 10.27
C LEU A 345 10.14 19.78 9.57
N GLY A 346 9.49 18.79 8.98
CA GLY A 346 10.07 17.81 8.07
C GLY A 346 9.25 17.76 6.79
N ASN A 347 9.80 17.43 5.63
CA ASN A 347 8.95 17.01 4.51
C ASN A 347 8.44 15.58 4.76
N ILE A 348 7.37 15.23 4.06
CA ILE A 348 6.83 13.87 4.08
C ILE A 348 7.53 13.07 3.00
N LEU A 349 7.98 11.88 3.37
CA LEU A 349 8.69 10.99 2.48
C LEU A 349 7.69 10.25 1.56
N PRO A 350 8.01 10.08 0.26
CA PRO A 350 7.05 9.59 -0.73
C PRO A 350 6.94 8.06 -0.71
N ALA A 351 6.69 7.46 0.46
CA ALA A 351 6.69 6.02 0.61
C ALA A 351 5.47 5.32 -0.04
N SER A 352 4.30 5.99 -0.08
CA SER A 352 3.12 5.46 -0.78
C SER A 352 3.40 5.33 -2.27
N GLU A 353 3.85 6.42 -2.88
CA GLU A 353 4.19 6.50 -4.30
C GLU A 353 5.32 5.54 -4.66
N ALA A 354 6.36 5.46 -3.82
CA ALA A 354 7.45 4.51 -4.04
C ALA A 354 6.99 3.05 -3.92
N THR A 355 6.02 2.76 -3.04
CA THR A 355 5.44 1.41 -2.96
C THR A 355 4.61 1.07 -4.19
N GLU A 356 3.76 1.98 -4.66
CA GLU A 356 2.96 1.80 -5.88
C GLU A 356 3.84 1.60 -7.11
N ALA A 357 4.92 2.39 -7.24
CA ALA A 357 5.87 2.29 -8.33
C ALA A 357 6.86 1.10 -8.23
N SER A 358 6.90 0.42 -7.08
CA SER A 358 7.88 -0.64 -6.83
C SER A 358 7.71 -1.84 -7.75
N LYS A 359 8.83 -2.51 -8.07
CA LYS A 359 8.81 -3.81 -8.76
C LYS A 359 7.95 -4.83 -8.04
N TRP A 360 7.96 -4.80 -6.71
CA TRP A 360 7.13 -5.63 -5.84
C TRP A 360 5.65 -5.50 -6.18
N SER A 361 5.11 -4.27 -6.24
CA SER A 361 3.70 -4.02 -6.57
C SER A 361 3.29 -4.51 -7.97
N THR A 362 4.25 -4.70 -8.88
CA THR A 362 3.97 -5.23 -10.22
C THR A 362 3.84 -6.75 -10.27
N ARG A 363 4.15 -7.52 -9.22
CA ARG A 363 4.10 -8.99 -9.28
C ARG A 363 2.73 -9.55 -8.87
N GLY A 364 2.20 -10.51 -9.63
CA GLY A 364 0.88 -11.11 -9.38
C GLY A 364 0.78 -11.78 -8.00
N TRP A 365 1.74 -12.63 -7.65
CA TRP A 365 1.79 -13.31 -6.35
C TRP A 365 1.74 -12.34 -5.15
N THR A 366 2.42 -11.19 -5.24
CA THR A 366 2.47 -10.22 -4.14
C THR A 366 1.13 -9.60 -3.80
N MET A 367 0.14 -9.67 -4.70
CA MET A 367 -1.20 -9.17 -4.40
C MET A 367 -1.86 -9.95 -3.28
N GLN A 368 -1.82 -11.28 -3.35
CA GLN A 368 -2.36 -12.14 -2.30
C GLN A 368 -1.64 -11.89 -0.97
N GLU A 369 -0.32 -11.73 -1.02
CA GLU A 369 0.53 -11.45 0.14
C GLU A 369 0.14 -10.09 0.76
N LYS A 370 -0.06 -9.07 -0.06
CA LYS A 370 -0.52 -7.73 0.35
C LYS A 370 -1.92 -7.77 0.94
N VAL A 371 -2.88 -8.38 0.26
CA VAL A 371 -4.30 -8.32 0.62
C VAL A 371 -4.58 -9.14 1.88
N LEU A 372 -4.01 -10.34 2.00
CA LEU A 372 -4.37 -11.29 3.07
C LEU A 372 -3.60 -11.06 4.37
N SER A 373 -2.47 -10.36 4.33
CA SER A 373 -1.72 -10.01 5.54
C SER A 373 -2.50 -9.03 6.41
N GLN A 374 -2.72 -9.39 7.67
CA GLN A 374 -3.47 -8.53 8.63
C GLN A 374 -2.67 -7.31 9.08
N ARG A 375 -1.34 -7.44 9.14
CA ARG A 375 -0.38 -6.37 9.44
C ARG A 375 0.75 -6.43 8.44
N LYS A 376 1.19 -5.28 7.92
CA LYS A 376 2.28 -5.21 6.95
C LYS A 376 3.23 -4.07 7.27
N LEU A 377 4.51 -4.31 7.06
CA LEU A 377 5.55 -3.30 7.08
C LEU A 377 6.13 -3.21 5.67
N GLN A 378 5.72 -2.19 4.92
CA GLN A 378 6.23 -1.91 3.58
C GLN A 378 7.49 -1.07 3.68
N ILE A 379 8.59 -1.56 3.12
CA ILE A 379 9.90 -0.91 3.22
C ILE A 379 10.28 -0.41 1.84
N THR A 380 10.39 0.91 1.70
CA THR A 380 10.83 1.59 0.48
C THR A 380 12.25 2.13 0.64
N ASP A 381 12.83 2.70 -0.42
CA ASP A 381 14.08 3.46 -0.35
C ASP A 381 13.99 4.72 0.52
N HIS A 382 12.76 5.15 0.86
CA HIS A 382 12.49 6.38 1.59
C HIS A 382 12.26 6.18 3.07
N CYS A 383 11.21 5.45 3.42
CA CYS A 383 10.92 5.08 4.80
C CYS A 383 10.08 3.80 4.87
N ALA A 384 9.81 3.34 6.09
CA ALA A 384 8.88 2.25 6.32
C ALA A 384 7.43 2.75 6.46
N MET A 385 6.47 1.97 5.98
CA MET A 385 5.04 2.20 6.16
C MET A 385 4.39 1.03 6.89
N TRP A 386 3.67 1.35 7.95
CA TRP A 386 2.90 0.40 8.72
C TRP A 386 1.46 0.37 8.24
N TRP A 387 0.94 -0.84 8.07
CA TRP A 387 -0.42 -1.09 7.67
C TRP A 387 -1.05 -2.07 8.64
N CYS A 388 -2.19 -1.70 9.20
CA CYS A 388 -3.08 -2.60 9.89
C CYS A 388 -4.53 -2.19 9.67
N TRP A 389 -5.44 -2.98 10.24
CA TRP A 389 -6.86 -2.68 10.26
C TRP A 389 -7.25 -1.34 10.89
N HIS A 390 -6.45 -0.89 11.87
CA HIS A 390 -6.77 0.30 12.65
C HIS A 390 -6.27 1.58 11.97
N THR A 391 -5.13 1.49 11.27
CA THR A 391 -4.44 2.68 10.75
C THR A 391 -3.38 2.31 9.72
N ILE A 392 -3.08 3.29 8.86
CA ILE A 392 -1.92 3.32 7.99
C ILE A 392 -1.10 4.53 8.40
N THR A 393 0.18 4.32 8.67
CA THR A 393 1.10 5.39 9.06
C THR A 393 2.49 5.12 8.52
N SER A 394 3.18 6.15 8.06
CA SER A 394 4.60 6.06 7.75
C SER A 394 5.49 6.33 8.97
N GLU A 395 6.77 5.95 8.86
CA GLU A 395 7.80 6.14 9.87
C GLU A 395 7.96 7.61 10.29
N ASP A 396 7.65 8.53 9.37
CA ASP A 396 7.73 9.99 9.52
C ASP A 396 6.40 10.67 9.89
N GLU A 397 5.37 9.88 10.22
CA GLU A 397 4.08 10.33 10.74
C GLU A 397 3.91 9.90 12.22
N ASN A 398 3.27 10.74 13.05
CA ASN A 398 2.75 10.24 14.32
C ASN A 398 1.36 9.63 14.10
N CYS A 399 1.10 8.48 14.71
CA CYS A 399 -0.26 8.00 14.87
C CYS A 399 -1.06 9.05 15.63
N ARG A 400 -2.23 9.41 15.11
CA ARG A 400 -3.29 9.94 15.96
C ARG A 400 -3.46 8.95 17.11
N HIS A 401 -3.20 9.40 18.34
CA HIS A 401 -4.03 8.93 19.43
C HIS A 401 -5.41 9.51 19.11
N SER A 402 -6.13 8.89 18.18
CA SER A 402 -7.57 9.11 18.03
C SER A 402 -8.10 9.01 19.45
N GLY A 403 -8.76 10.06 19.93
CA GLY A 403 -9.34 10.13 21.26
C GLY A 403 -10.26 8.94 21.50
N TRP A 404 -9.67 7.83 21.91
CA TRP A 404 -10.36 6.64 22.33
C TRP A 404 -11.02 7.01 23.64
N GLN A 405 -12.32 7.22 23.59
CA GLN A 405 -13.15 7.02 24.76
C GLN A 405 -13.50 5.53 24.80
N PRO A 406 -13.26 4.83 25.91
CA PRO A 406 -13.76 3.47 26.08
C PRO A 406 -15.27 3.44 25.78
N GLY A 407 -15.69 2.67 24.78
CA GLY A 407 -17.12 2.44 24.47
C GLY A 407 -17.65 3.00 23.16
N THR A 408 -16.86 3.72 22.33
CA THR A 408 -17.30 4.07 20.97
C THR A 408 -17.09 2.90 20.01
N ASP A 409 -18.19 2.37 19.52
CA ASP A 409 -18.24 1.29 18.54
C ASP A 409 -17.78 1.79 17.16
N HIS A 410 -16.49 1.67 16.84
CA HIS A 410 -15.95 1.97 15.52
C HIS A 410 -16.14 0.82 14.52
N ARG A 411 -17.27 0.09 14.59
CA ARG A 411 -17.61 -1.04 13.70
C ARG A 411 -17.85 -0.67 12.23
N GLY A 412 -17.49 0.53 11.79
CA GLY A 412 -17.59 0.89 10.38
C GLY A 412 -16.76 2.11 10.03
N MET A 413 -15.96 1.92 8.97
CA MET A 413 -15.76 2.90 7.88
C MET A 413 -15.11 4.25 8.20
N HIS A 414 -14.45 4.82 7.19
CA HIS A 414 -14.03 6.23 7.07
C HIS A 414 -12.59 6.65 7.41
N PHE A 415 -11.59 5.76 7.32
CA PHE A 415 -10.16 6.20 7.22
C PHE A 415 -9.51 5.89 5.88
N PHE A 416 -10.06 4.96 5.10
CA PHE A 416 -9.53 4.56 3.80
C PHE A 416 -10.28 5.31 2.69
N ARG A 417 -9.54 6.04 1.87
CA ARG A 417 -10.07 6.82 0.72
C ARG A 417 -9.45 6.40 -0.61
N ASP A 418 -8.39 5.59 -0.58
CA ASP A 418 -7.93 4.87 -1.75
C ASP A 418 -8.84 3.66 -1.91
N GLU A 419 -9.40 3.51 -3.11
CA GLU A 419 -10.29 2.42 -3.48
C GLU A 419 -9.64 1.07 -3.15
N HIS A 420 -8.32 0.93 -3.34
CA HIS A 420 -7.60 -0.30 -3.02
C HIS A 420 -7.68 -0.64 -1.53
N GLU A 421 -7.65 0.35 -0.65
CA GLU A 421 -7.58 0.16 0.80
C GLU A 421 -8.97 -0.14 1.39
N LEU A 422 -9.99 0.56 0.91
CA LEU A 422 -11.40 0.26 1.20
C LEU A 422 -11.74 -1.17 0.79
N VAL A 423 -11.27 -1.59 -0.39
CA VAL A 423 -11.48 -2.93 -0.93
C VAL A 423 -10.76 -3.97 -0.08
N VAL A 424 -9.49 -3.76 0.33
CA VAL A 424 -8.79 -4.67 1.25
C VAL A 424 -9.51 -4.78 2.60
N SER A 425 -9.97 -3.66 3.16
CA SER A 425 -10.74 -3.64 4.41
C SER A 425 -12.07 -4.39 4.29
N LYS A 426 -12.78 -4.24 3.15
CA LYS A 426 -14.03 -4.96 2.88
C LYS A 426 -13.80 -6.47 2.76
N ILE A 427 -12.73 -6.89 2.08
CA ILE A 427 -12.37 -8.30 1.89
C ILE A 427 -12.08 -8.97 3.22
N LEU A 428 -11.14 -8.41 3.97
CA LEU A 428 -10.76 -8.99 5.24
C LEU A 428 -11.92 -8.91 6.25
N GLY A 429 -12.86 -7.97 6.07
CA GLY A 429 -14.03 -7.72 6.93
C GLY A 429 -15.27 -8.50 6.51
N ARG A 430 -15.16 -9.32 5.45
CA ARG A 430 -16.26 -10.11 4.85
C ARG A 430 -17.48 -9.29 4.41
N ASN A 431 -17.27 -8.00 4.12
CA ASN A 431 -18.26 -7.08 3.55
C ASN A 431 -17.87 -6.72 2.11
N SER A 432 -17.52 -7.73 1.31
CA SER A 432 -17.18 -7.50 -0.11
C SER A 432 -18.45 -7.33 -0.94
N ASN A 433 -18.29 -6.93 -2.20
CA ASN A 433 -19.36 -6.84 -3.18
C ASN A 433 -18.76 -6.93 -4.60
N MET A 434 -19.59 -6.80 -5.63
CA MET A 434 -19.11 -6.78 -7.03
C MET A 434 -18.10 -5.66 -7.32
N ASP A 435 -18.20 -4.50 -6.67
CA ASP A 435 -17.20 -3.42 -6.83
C ASP A 435 -15.83 -3.87 -6.31
N THR A 436 -15.83 -4.56 -5.17
CA THR A 436 -14.62 -5.10 -4.54
C THR A 436 -13.99 -6.18 -5.41
N TYR A 437 -14.81 -7.09 -5.96
CA TYR A 437 -14.36 -8.10 -6.91
C TYR A 437 -13.75 -7.46 -8.16
N ALA A 438 -14.47 -6.55 -8.81
CA ALA A 438 -14.04 -5.90 -10.04
C ALA A 438 -12.74 -5.09 -9.87
N PHE A 439 -12.61 -4.36 -8.76
CA PHE A 439 -11.39 -3.64 -8.43
C PHE A 439 -10.21 -4.61 -8.30
N MET A 440 -10.39 -5.72 -7.57
CA MET A 440 -9.31 -6.69 -7.39
C MET A 440 -8.92 -7.38 -8.69
N ILE A 441 -9.87 -7.68 -9.58
CA ILE A 441 -9.53 -8.24 -10.89
C ILE A 441 -8.76 -7.23 -11.74
N SER A 442 -9.16 -5.95 -11.74
CA SER A 442 -8.44 -4.90 -12.46
C SER A 442 -7.00 -4.74 -11.95
N ASP A 443 -6.81 -4.65 -10.63
CA ASP A 443 -5.47 -4.54 -10.04
C ASP A 443 -4.64 -5.80 -10.29
N TYR A 444 -5.24 -6.99 -10.17
CA TYR A 444 -4.54 -8.26 -10.39
C TYR A 444 -4.07 -8.43 -11.83
N THR A 445 -4.94 -8.16 -12.79
CA THR A 445 -4.66 -8.36 -14.22
C THR A 445 -3.66 -7.35 -14.77
N ASN A 446 -3.46 -6.22 -14.07
CA ASN A 446 -2.38 -5.26 -14.35
C ASN A 446 -1.00 -5.76 -13.89
N ARG A 447 -0.93 -6.84 -13.11
CA ARG A 447 0.32 -7.39 -12.56
C ARG A 447 0.95 -8.45 -13.48
N ASN A 448 2.25 -8.61 -13.33
CA ASN A 448 3.10 -9.55 -14.05
C ASN A 448 3.19 -10.89 -13.32
N LEU A 449 3.08 -11.98 -14.08
CA LEU A 449 3.38 -13.34 -13.63
C LEU A 449 4.57 -13.88 -14.43
N THR A 450 5.49 -14.57 -13.76
CA THR A 450 6.61 -15.24 -14.44
C THR A 450 6.11 -16.53 -15.10
N ASP A 451 5.44 -17.39 -14.35
CA ASP A 451 4.72 -18.54 -14.89
C ASP A 451 3.26 -18.18 -15.10
N GLN A 452 2.78 -18.30 -16.34
CA GLN A 452 1.41 -17.99 -16.65
C GLN A 452 0.42 -19.03 -16.09
N ALA A 453 0.86 -20.25 -15.79
CA ALA A 453 0.02 -21.30 -15.19
C ALA A 453 -0.40 -20.96 -13.74
N ASP A 454 0.36 -20.08 -13.08
CA ASP A 454 0.07 -19.64 -11.70
C ASP A 454 -1.10 -18.65 -11.59
N ALA A 455 -1.69 -18.22 -12.71
CA ALA A 455 -2.68 -17.14 -12.71
C ALA A 455 -3.87 -17.35 -11.76
N ALA A 456 -4.34 -18.59 -11.61
CA ALA A 456 -5.41 -18.89 -10.66
C ALA A 456 -4.87 -19.06 -9.22
N ASN A 457 -3.71 -19.71 -9.06
CA ASN A 457 -3.11 -19.97 -7.75
C ASN A 457 -2.67 -18.67 -7.04
N ALA A 458 -2.13 -17.71 -7.78
CA ALA A 458 -1.70 -16.42 -7.26
C ALA A 458 -2.87 -15.52 -6.78
N PHE A 459 -4.11 -15.89 -7.08
CA PHE A 459 -5.32 -15.21 -6.62
C PHE A 459 -6.19 -16.09 -5.70
N LEU A 460 -5.80 -17.35 -5.46
CA LEU A 460 -6.62 -18.35 -4.78
C LEU A 460 -7.06 -17.93 -3.39
N GLY A 461 -6.16 -17.39 -2.59
CA GLY A 461 -6.49 -16.96 -1.23
C GLY A 461 -7.44 -15.76 -1.20
N ILE A 462 -7.46 -14.93 -2.25
CA ILE A 462 -8.42 -13.82 -2.38
C ILE A 462 -9.79 -14.39 -2.75
N PHE A 463 -9.85 -15.36 -3.67
CA PHE A 463 -11.08 -16.09 -3.95
C PHE A 463 -11.72 -16.69 -2.69
N ASP A 464 -10.93 -17.34 -1.83
CA ASP A 464 -11.42 -17.91 -0.57
C ASP A 464 -12.01 -16.84 0.40
N GLN A 465 -11.57 -15.58 0.31
CA GLN A 465 -12.18 -14.48 1.07
C GLN A 465 -13.47 -13.96 0.43
N LEU A 466 -13.50 -13.89 -0.90
CA LEU A 466 -14.67 -13.42 -1.66
C LEU A 466 -15.81 -14.46 -1.65
N ASP A 467 -15.49 -15.75 -1.55
CA ASP A 467 -16.44 -16.87 -1.42
C ASP A 467 -17.47 -16.62 -0.30
N GLY A 468 -17.01 -16.13 0.86
CA GLY A 468 -17.91 -15.77 1.97
C GLY A 468 -18.92 -14.66 1.65
N THR A 469 -18.67 -13.86 0.61
CA THR A 469 -19.55 -12.79 0.13
C THR A 469 -20.51 -13.29 -0.95
N PHE A 470 -19.99 -13.97 -1.97
CA PHE A 470 -20.79 -14.39 -3.13
C PHE A 470 -21.63 -15.65 -2.87
N ARG A 471 -21.41 -16.36 -1.75
CA ARG A 471 -22.24 -17.51 -1.31
C ARG A 471 -22.44 -18.58 -2.39
N GLY A 472 -21.45 -18.73 -3.28
CA GLY A 472 -21.44 -19.67 -4.40
C GLY A 472 -20.01 -19.91 -4.89
N GLU A 473 -19.84 -20.76 -5.89
CA GLU A 473 -18.52 -21.16 -6.40
C GLU A 473 -17.97 -20.13 -7.41
N PHE A 474 -16.66 -20.19 -7.72
CA PHE A 474 -16.15 -19.46 -8.88
C PHE A 474 -15.76 -20.41 -10.00
N ILE A 475 -16.33 -20.15 -11.16
CA ILE A 475 -16.09 -20.90 -12.38
C ILE A 475 -15.06 -20.12 -13.20
N ALA A 476 -13.86 -20.69 -13.33
CA ALA A 476 -12.72 -20.02 -13.97
C ALA A 476 -12.52 -18.57 -13.49
N GLY A 477 -12.61 -18.35 -12.18
CA GLY A 477 -12.38 -17.04 -11.55
C GLY A 477 -13.55 -16.06 -11.63
N LEU A 478 -14.72 -16.48 -12.11
CA LEU A 478 -15.97 -15.71 -12.11
C LEU A 478 -16.94 -16.25 -11.06
N PRO A 479 -17.55 -15.41 -10.19
CA PRO A 479 -18.55 -15.88 -9.22
C PRO A 479 -19.80 -16.40 -9.97
N ASP A 480 -20.26 -17.59 -9.63
CA ASP A 480 -21.43 -18.24 -10.25
C ASP A 480 -22.74 -17.46 -10.00
N THR A 481 -22.90 -16.90 -8.81
CA THR A 481 -24.09 -16.12 -8.40
C THR A 481 -24.23 -14.81 -9.16
N GLU A 482 -23.12 -14.29 -9.68
CA GLU A 482 -23.04 -13.01 -10.38
C GLU A 482 -22.42 -13.19 -11.77
N ILE A 483 -22.58 -14.39 -12.36
CA ILE A 483 -21.86 -14.78 -13.59
C ILE A 483 -22.12 -13.80 -14.73
N ALA A 484 -23.36 -13.35 -14.91
CA ALA A 484 -23.75 -12.40 -15.95
C ALA A 484 -23.02 -11.07 -15.81
N ALA A 485 -22.97 -10.50 -14.60
CA ALA A 485 -22.22 -9.28 -14.33
C ALA A 485 -20.72 -9.51 -14.47
N SER A 486 -20.20 -10.63 -13.95
CA SER A 486 -18.77 -10.93 -13.95
C SER A 486 -18.17 -11.12 -15.35
N LEU A 487 -18.98 -11.52 -16.33
CA LEU A 487 -18.61 -11.75 -17.73
C LEU A 487 -18.43 -10.46 -18.55
N LEU A 488 -18.95 -9.33 -18.09
CA LEU A 488 -18.99 -8.11 -18.89
C LEU A 488 -17.63 -7.38 -18.99
N TRP A 489 -16.56 -7.92 -18.41
CA TRP A 489 -15.25 -7.27 -18.32
C TRP A 489 -14.74 -6.82 -19.69
N VAL A 490 -14.04 -5.68 -19.72
CA VAL A 490 -13.47 -5.11 -20.94
C VAL A 490 -11.95 -5.03 -20.85
N PRO A 491 -11.22 -5.20 -21.96
CA PRO A 491 -9.77 -5.03 -21.97
C PRO A 491 -9.36 -3.55 -21.84
N ILE A 492 -8.41 -3.26 -20.96
CA ILE A 492 -7.64 -2.01 -20.95
C ILE A 492 -6.34 -2.26 -21.72
N GLY A 493 -6.31 -1.81 -22.97
CA GLY A 493 -5.13 -1.94 -23.84
C GLY A 493 -4.93 -3.34 -24.44
N PRO A 494 -3.71 -3.67 -24.90
CA PRO A 494 -3.46 -4.91 -25.66
C PRO A 494 -3.54 -6.16 -24.79
N HIS A 495 -4.25 -7.17 -25.28
CA HIS A 495 -4.44 -8.46 -24.59
C HIS A 495 -3.86 -9.61 -25.39
N ARG A 496 -3.27 -10.59 -24.70
CA ARG A 496 -2.77 -11.83 -25.30
C ARG A 496 -3.38 -13.04 -24.62
N ARG A 497 -3.64 -14.09 -25.39
CA ARG A 497 -4.18 -15.33 -24.85
C ARG A 497 -3.15 -16.00 -23.95
N ARG A 498 -3.59 -16.39 -22.75
CA ARG A 498 -2.78 -17.15 -21.80
C ARG A 498 -2.72 -18.60 -22.24
N CYS A 499 -1.54 -19.01 -22.69
CA CYS A 499 -1.29 -20.34 -23.23
C CYS A 499 -0.10 -21.01 -22.55
N ILE A 500 -0.09 -22.34 -22.58
CA ILE A 500 1.05 -23.17 -22.18
C ILE A 500 1.57 -23.92 -23.40
N ARG A 501 2.89 -24.03 -23.52
CA ARG A 501 3.53 -24.87 -24.52
C ARG A 501 3.73 -26.25 -23.91
N ASP A 502 3.21 -27.26 -24.59
CA ASP A 502 3.43 -28.64 -24.22
C ASP A 502 4.90 -29.02 -24.47
N PRO A 503 5.65 -29.50 -23.45
CA PRO A 503 7.07 -29.79 -23.60
C PRO A 503 7.38 -30.90 -24.62
N GLU A 504 6.48 -31.87 -24.76
CA GLU A 504 6.71 -33.06 -25.60
C GLU A 504 6.28 -32.81 -27.04
N THR A 505 5.10 -32.20 -27.22
CA THR A 505 4.50 -32.01 -28.56
C THR A 505 4.80 -30.65 -29.17
N SER A 506 5.39 -29.72 -28.42
CA SER A 506 5.54 -28.29 -28.77
C SER A 506 4.22 -27.56 -29.09
N HIS A 507 3.08 -28.22 -28.87
CA HIS A 507 1.76 -27.67 -29.14
C HIS A 507 1.42 -26.58 -28.12
N VAL A 508 0.91 -25.45 -28.60
CA VAL A 508 0.49 -24.33 -27.75
C VAL A 508 -0.99 -24.46 -27.49
N ARG A 509 -1.40 -24.49 -26.23
CA ARG A 509 -2.80 -24.63 -25.84
C ARG A 509 -3.25 -23.58 -24.82
N PRO A 510 -4.50 -23.11 -24.87
CA PRO A 510 -5.04 -22.21 -23.85
C PRO A 510 -4.99 -22.84 -22.46
N LEU A 511 -4.66 -22.03 -21.44
CA LEU A 511 -4.66 -22.48 -20.04
C LEU A 511 -6.04 -22.41 -19.37
N PHE A 512 -6.85 -21.43 -19.77
CA PHE A 512 -8.19 -21.19 -19.20
C PHE A 512 -9.22 -20.96 -20.33
N PRO A 513 -10.53 -20.83 -20.04
CA PRO A 513 -11.57 -20.52 -21.03
C PRO A 513 -11.51 -19.08 -21.57
N SER A 514 -11.93 -18.87 -22.83
CA SER A 514 -11.81 -17.57 -23.53
C SER A 514 -12.67 -16.45 -22.95
N TRP A 515 -13.82 -16.80 -22.40
CA TRP A 515 -14.78 -15.90 -21.78
C TRP A 515 -14.35 -15.40 -20.39
N SER A 516 -13.38 -16.06 -19.75
CA SER A 516 -12.86 -15.64 -18.44
C SER A 516 -11.65 -14.71 -18.59
N TRP A 517 -11.57 -13.71 -17.71
CA TRP A 517 -10.41 -12.83 -17.56
C TRP A 517 -9.12 -13.60 -17.25
N LEU A 518 -9.18 -14.75 -16.56
CA LEU A 518 -8.01 -15.61 -16.28
C LEU A 518 -7.33 -16.08 -17.57
N GLY A 519 -8.11 -16.18 -18.64
CA GLY A 519 -7.66 -16.59 -19.94
C GLY A 519 -6.72 -15.62 -20.65
N TRP A 520 -6.53 -14.41 -20.13
CA TRP A 520 -5.83 -13.35 -20.82
C TRP A 520 -4.65 -12.79 -20.01
N ILE A 521 -3.72 -12.18 -20.73
CA ILE A 521 -2.60 -11.38 -20.22
C ILE A 521 -2.87 -9.95 -20.69
N GLY A 522 -3.06 -9.03 -19.74
CA GLY A 522 -3.48 -7.65 -19.97
C GLY A 522 -4.48 -7.22 -18.90
N GLN A 523 -4.49 -5.93 -18.57
CA GLN A 523 -5.37 -5.37 -17.54
C GLN A 523 -6.82 -5.34 -18.02
N VAL A 524 -7.78 -5.75 -17.18
CA VAL A 524 -9.21 -5.66 -17.49
C VAL A 524 -9.91 -4.65 -16.58
N ALA A 525 -11.08 -4.16 -16.98
CA ALA A 525 -11.95 -3.33 -16.15
C ALA A 525 -13.42 -3.70 -16.28
N TYR A 526 -14.23 -3.14 -15.39
CA TYR A 526 -15.67 -3.33 -15.29
C TYR A 526 -16.37 -1.96 -15.40
N PRO A 527 -16.52 -1.37 -16.61
CA PRO A 527 -16.91 0.04 -16.77
C PRO A 527 -18.30 0.39 -16.20
N TRP A 528 -19.25 -0.55 -16.20
CA TRP A 528 -20.59 -0.33 -15.65
C TRP A 528 -20.59 -0.14 -14.12
N LEU A 529 -19.48 -0.43 -13.43
CA LEU A 529 -19.30 -0.11 -12.02
C LEU A 529 -18.70 1.29 -11.82
N ILE A 530 -17.95 1.81 -12.80
CA ILE A 530 -17.34 3.15 -12.77
C ILE A 530 -18.42 4.24 -12.96
N GLU A 531 -19.49 3.97 -13.70
CA GLU A 531 -20.59 4.93 -13.90
C GLU A 531 -21.51 5.13 -12.67
N ARG A 532 -21.36 4.31 -11.61
CA ARG A 532 -22.15 4.45 -10.36
C ARG A 532 -21.73 5.61 -9.45
N SER A 533 -20.62 6.29 -9.73
CA SER A 533 -20.15 7.46 -8.96
C SER A 533 -20.75 8.81 -9.39
N LEU A 534 -21.72 8.83 -10.30
CA LEU A 534 -22.59 9.98 -10.55
C LEU A 534 -23.73 10.02 -9.50
N PRO A 535 -24.19 11.22 -9.07
CA PRO A 535 -25.05 11.37 -7.90
C PRO A 535 -26.32 10.54 -8.05
N MET A 536 -26.59 9.71 -7.04
CA MET A 536 -27.81 8.93 -6.92
C MET A 536 -29.02 9.89 -7.00
N SER A 537 -29.86 9.73 -8.02
CA SER A 537 -31.26 10.15 -7.87
C SER A 537 -31.88 9.31 -6.76
N GLU A 538 -32.74 9.90 -5.93
CA GLU A 538 -33.43 9.29 -4.77
C GLU A 538 -34.29 8.04 -5.10
N SER A 539 -34.27 7.55 -6.34
CA SER A 539 -34.86 6.28 -6.75
C SER A 539 -33.78 5.32 -7.24
N GLY A 540 -33.57 4.26 -6.45
CA GLY A 540 -32.62 3.15 -6.58
C GLY A 540 -32.08 2.76 -7.97
N SER A 541 -30.82 2.32 -7.96
CA SER A 541 -30.07 1.81 -9.12
C SER A 541 -30.80 0.70 -9.90
N PRO A 542 -30.67 0.62 -11.24
CA PRO A 542 -31.37 -0.35 -12.10
C PRO A 542 -30.89 -1.81 -12.01
N LEU A 543 -29.86 -2.13 -11.21
CA LEU A 543 -29.27 -3.47 -11.16
C LEU A 543 -29.33 -4.13 -9.78
N MET A 544 -30.07 -3.54 -8.84
CA MET A 544 -30.67 -4.33 -7.77
C MET A 544 -31.93 -4.94 -8.36
N TRP A 545 -31.83 -6.16 -8.91
CA TRP A 545 -33.01 -7.02 -8.96
C TRP A 545 -33.39 -7.25 -7.49
N ARG A 546 -34.28 -6.40 -6.99
CA ARG A 546 -34.94 -6.58 -5.70
C ARG A 546 -35.59 -7.95 -5.77
N ASN A 547 -35.18 -8.85 -4.89
CA ASN A 547 -35.98 -9.97 -4.43
C ASN A 547 -37.24 -9.45 -3.72
N GLN A 548 -38.13 -8.82 -4.49
CA GLN A 548 -39.51 -8.49 -4.14
C GLN A 548 -40.38 -8.94 -5.30
N VAL A 549 -40.46 -10.26 -5.45
CA VAL A 549 -41.54 -10.91 -6.19
C VAL A 549 -42.31 -11.72 -5.15
N GLU A 550 -43.25 -11.05 -4.48
CA GLU A 550 -44.41 -11.76 -3.92
C GLU A 550 -45.28 -12.13 -5.14
N ASN A 551 -45.45 -13.43 -5.39
CA ASN A 551 -46.09 -14.08 -6.55
C ASN A 551 -45.11 -14.58 -7.61
N PHE A 552 -44.49 -15.72 -7.33
CA PHE A 552 -44.07 -16.65 -8.38
C PHE A 552 -45.34 -17.28 -8.99
N ASP A 553 -45.66 -16.94 -10.23
CA ASP A 553 -46.40 -17.86 -11.09
C ASP A 553 -45.38 -18.90 -11.59
N GLU A 554 -45.69 -20.19 -11.40
CA GLU A 554 -44.80 -21.33 -11.65
C GLU A 554 -44.45 -21.57 -13.14
N GLU A 555 -44.73 -20.64 -14.06
CA GLU A 555 -44.52 -20.85 -15.51
C GLU A 555 -43.40 -20.02 -16.16
N ASP A 556 -42.81 -19.01 -15.50
CA ASP A 556 -41.68 -18.24 -16.06
C ASP A 556 -40.31 -18.76 -15.61
N ALA A 557 -40.02 -20.00 -16.02
CA ALA A 557 -38.71 -20.63 -15.85
C ALA A 557 -37.74 -20.18 -16.96
N TRP A 558 -37.15 -18.99 -16.82
CA TRP A 558 -35.95 -18.63 -17.56
C TRP A 558 -34.75 -18.71 -16.60
N PHE A 559 -33.83 -19.62 -16.92
CA PHE A 559 -32.68 -20.07 -16.13
C PHE A 559 -32.97 -21.13 -15.04
N THR A 560 -33.45 -22.31 -15.46
CA THR A 560 -33.08 -23.53 -14.75
C THR A 560 -31.70 -23.95 -15.25
N GLY A 561 -30.73 -24.11 -14.35
CA GLY A 561 -29.32 -24.39 -14.64
C GLY A 561 -29.02 -25.77 -15.25
N ASN A 562 -29.87 -26.27 -16.16
CA ASN A 562 -29.70 -27.56 -16.82
C ASN A 562 -29.38 -27.48 -18.32
N ASP A 563 -29.39 -26.28 -18.94
CA ASP A 563 -29.36 -26.15 -20.41
C ASP A 563 -28.05 -25.65 -21.04
N TYR A 564 -26.90 -25.87 -20.40
CA TYR A 564 -25.61 -25.68 -21.08
C TYR A 564 -24.60 -26.79 -20.77
N ARG A 565 -24.63 -27.85 -21.60
CA ARG A 565 -23.36 -28.48 -22.02
C ARG A 565 -22.71 -27.55 -23.04
N LEU A 566 -21.73 -26.77 -22.57
CA LEU A 566 -20.84 -26.04 -23.47
C LEU A 566 -19.95 -27.08 -24.16
N ASP A 567 -20.27 -27.43 -25.40
CA ASP A 567 -19.44 -28.25 -26.27
C ASP A 567 -18.16 -27.49 -26.65
N GLY A 568 -17.25 -27.38 -25.69
CA GLY A 568 -15.83 -27.11 -25.91
C GLY A 568 -15.09 -28.20 -25.17
N GLY A 569 -14.65 -29.24 -25.89
CA GLY A 569 -14.00 -30.40 -25.29
C GLY A 569 -12.92 -29.99 -24.29
N VAL A 570 -13.16 -30.28 -23.01
CA VAL A 570 -12.15 -30.18 -21.96
C VAL A 570 -11.26 -31.40 -22.10
N ASP A 571 -9.98 -31.18 -22.38
CA ASP A 571 -8.95 -32.24 -22.37
C ASP A 571 -8.93 -32.88 -20.96
N PRO A 572 -9.07 -34.21 -20.82
CA PRO A 572 -8.95 -34.92 -19.54
C PRO A 572 -7.66 -34.58 -18.76
N ASN A 573 -6.61 -34.14 -19.47
CA ASN A 573 -5.35 -33.70 -18.87
C ASN A 573 -5.30 -32.20 -18.49
N ALA A 574 -6.32 -31.40 -18.82
CA ALA A 574 -6.49 -30.04 -18.28
C ALA A 574 -6.84 -30.08 -16.78
N VAL A 575 -7.60 -31.09 -16.36
CA VAL A 575 -7.87 -31.42 -14.95
C VAL A 575 -6.59 -31.77 -14.21
N GLU A 576 -5.63 -32.45 -14.88
CA GLU A 576 -4.30 -32.72 -14.31
C GLU A 576 -3.46 -31.45 -14.12
N ARG A 577 -3.68 -30.38 -14.89
CA ARG A 577 -2.92 -29.12 -14.78
C ARG A 577 -3.61 -28.08 -13.88
N GLN A 578 -4.88 -28.26 -13.57
CA GLN A 578 -5.58 -27.61 -12.45
C GLN A 578 -5.31 -28.30 -11.08
N ARG A 579 -4.36 -29.24 -11.03
CA ARG A 579 -3.89 -29.93 -9.81
C ARG A 579 -3.18 -28.95 -8.87
N GLY A 580 -3.97 -28.19 -8.13
CA GLY A 580 -3.55 -27.20 -7.13
C GLY A 580 -4.74 -26.40 -6.61
N LEU A 581 -5.72 -26.19 -7.49
CA LEU A 581 -7.02 -25.63 -7.15
C LEU A 581 -7.84 -26.65 -6.32
N PRO A 582 -8.51 -26.21 -5.24
CA PRO A 582 -9.48 -27.05 -4.54
C PRO A 582 -10.58 -27.54 -5.50
N PRO A 583 -11.18 -28.73 -5.27
CA PRO A 583 -12.13 -29.36 -6.21
C PRO A 583 -13.24 -28.44 -6.72
N ARG A 584 -13.77 -27.57 -5.85
CA ARG A 584 -14.81 -26.55 -6.14
C ARG A 584 -14.42 -25.43 -7.11
N TRP A 585 -13.15 -25.34 -7.52
CA TRP A 585 -12.63 -24.31 -8.43
C TRP A 585 -12.16 -24.91 -9.76
N ARG A 586 -12.34 -26.22 -9.95
CA ARG A 586 -11.99 -26.90 -11.19
C ARG A 586 -13.19 -26.86 -12.13
N LEU A 587 -12.90 -26.82 -13.43
CA LEU A 587 -13.94 -27.09 -14.41
C LEU A 587 -14.22 -28.59 -14.37
N ASP A 588 -15.47 -28.98 -14.12
CA ASP A 588 -15.90 -30.38 -14.27
C ASP A 588 -15.84 -30.74 -15.77
N PRO A 589 -15.41 -31.97 -16.15
CA PRO A 589 -15.15 -32.36 -17.53
C PRO A 589 -16.33 -32.18 -18.51
#